data_AF-A0A5E4F6S2-F1
#
_entry.id   AF-A0A5E4F6S2-F1
#
_cell.length_a   1.000
_cell.length_b   1.000
_cell.length_c   1.000
_cell.angle_alpha   90.00
_cell.angle_beta   90.00
_cell.angle_gamma   90.00
#
_symmetry.space_group_name_H-M   'P 1'
#
loop_
_entity.id
_entity.type
_entity.pdbx_description
1 polymer ?
#
loop_
_entity_poly.entity_id
_entity_poly.type
_entity_poly.pdbx_seq_one_letter_code
_entity_poly.pdbx_strand_id
1 'polypeptide(L)'
;MLAVFEKAIGKPPEELRLPSNVLEKAKTREEILETFQSSCPESTVYCLSNGNFMALSHADESIQSHPRSIVVIDDVFCIFIGILENTCDLRRHYGLPRQATEAMVVVEAYKVLRDRAPYPPDQVIKDLQGKFAFILFDARFGTLFAARDRDGSVELQWAMAGDGSLVYSHDLDIIREACGKSFAPFPPGCIFTSGSGLTSFVHPLHKVRAITHEDDDGHICGVTFQVDLFTRLPSIPRTGSAGNWADQAPVVKEGEGNWSDQATVVKEGE
;
A
#
# COMPACT_ATOMS: atom_id res chain seq x y z
N MET A 1 -2.86 12.44 12.00
CA MET A 1 -3.49 11.19 11.53
C MET A 1 -3.17 10.08 12.51
N LEU A 2 -4.20 9.34 12.91
CA LEU A 2 -4.16 8.11 13.70
C LEU A 2 -5.15 7.12 13.09
N ALA A 3 -4.80 5.84 13.00
CA ALA A 3 -5.74 4.79 12.64
C ALA A 3 -5.45 3.53 13.44
N VAL A 4 -6.50 2.89 13.94
CA VAL A 4 -6.38 1.75 14.85
C VAL A 4 -7.35 0.65 14.42
N PHE A 5 -6.80 -0.54 14.17
CA PHE A 5 -7.54 -1.70 13.68
C PHE A 5 -7.25 -2.93 14.53
N GLU A 6 -8.30 -3.64 14.92
CA GLU A 6 -8.24 -4.92 15.60
C GLU A 6 -7.37 -5.92 14.83
N LYS A 7 -6.80 -6.88 15.56
CA LYS A 7 -5.87 -7.89 15.00
C LYS A 7 -6.42 -8.61 13.77
N ALA A 8 -7.72 -8.91 13.74
CA ALA A 8 -8.36 -9.66 12.65
C ALA A 8 -8.32 -8.90 11.30
N ILE A 9 -8.49 -7.58 11.33
CA ILE A 9 -8.46 -6.71 10.15
C ILE A 9 -7.05 -6.21 9.89
N GLY A 10 -6.40 -5.68 10.94
CA GLY A 10 -5.08 -5.08 10.83
C GLY A 10 -4.00 -6.07 10.44
N LYS A 11 -4.08 -7.32 10.92
CA LYS A 11 -3.05 -8.36 10.73
C LYS A 11 -1.62 -7.80 10.85
N PRO A 12 -1.30 -7.15 11.98
CA PRO A 12 0.02 -6.55 12.16
C PRO A 12 1.11 -7.62 11.98
N PRO A 13 2.23 -7.30 11.31
CA PRO A 13 3.36 -8.21 11.25
C PRO A 13 3.82 -8.63 12.64
N GLU A 14 4.10 -9.91 12.82
CA GLU A 14 4.52 -10.44 14.12
C GLU A 14 5.89 -9.87 14.55
N GLU A 15 6.68 -9.39 13.59
CA GLU A 15 7.97 -8.75 13.83
C GLU A 15 7.86 -7.39 14.53
N LEU A 16 6.67 -6.76 14.54
CA LEU A 16 6.40 -5.57 15.37
C LEU A 16 6.29 -5.90 16.86
N ARG A 17 6.05 -7.17 17.22
CA ARG A 17 5.94 -7.59 18.61
C ARG A 17 7.35 -7.67 19.21
N LEU A 18 7.78 -6.60 19.86
CA LEU A 18 9.04 -6.61 20.60
C LEU A 18 8.83 -7.20 22.01
N PRO A 19 9.79 -8.00 22.51
CA PRO A 19 9.74 -8.51 23.87
C PRO A 19 9.85 -7.35 24.86
N SER A 20 8.74 -7.01 25.51
CA SER A 20 8.76 -6.02 26.60
C SER A 20 9.03 -6.72 27.92
N ASN A 21 10.26 -6.59 28.44
CA ASN A 21 10.59 -6.95 29.83
C ASN A 21 10.08 -5.91 30.84
N VAL A 22 9.59 -4.77 30.35
CA VAL A 22 9.08 -3.68 31.17
C VAL A 22 7.55 -3.72 31.15
N LEU A 23 6.96 -3.57 32.34
CA LEU A 23 5.52 -3.38 32.57
C LEU A 23 5.01 -2.04 32.00
N GLU A 24 5.50 -1.60 30.84
CA GLU A 24 4.85 -0.55 30.07
C GLU A 24 3.63 -1.20 29.42
N LYS A 25 2.49 -1.05 30.09
CA LYS A 25 1.21 -1.56 29.61
C LYS A 25 0.88 -0.80 28.33
N ALA A 26 1.12 -1.43 27.19
CA ALA A 26 0.64 -0.93 25.91
C ALA A 26 -0.88 -0.73 26.01
N LYS A 27 -1.33 0.43 25.56
CA LYS A 27 -2.71 0.89 25.72
C LYS A 27 -3.67 0.03 24.90
N THR A 28 -4.89 -0.10 25.41
CA THR A 28 -6.05 -0.59 24.65
C THR A 28 -6.48 0.43 23.62
N ARG A 29 -7.29 0.03 22.63
CA ARG A 29 -7.75 0.95 21.57
C ARG A 29 -8.55 2.12 22.12
N GLU A 30 -9.35 1.88 23.16
CA GLU A 30 -10.14 2.89 23.85
C GLU A 30 -9.24 3.92 24.55
N GLU A 31 -8.22 3.46 25.29
CA GLU A 31 -7.23 4.32 25.93
C GLU A 31 -6.42 5.13 24.90
N ILE A 32 -6.09 4.53 23.74
CA ILE A 32 -5.41 5.23 22.64
C ILE A 32 -6.29 6.37 22.11
N LEU A 33 -7.59 6.13 21.94
CA LEU A 33 -8.53 7.13 21.46
C LEU A 33 -8.67 8.29 22.46
N GLU A 34 -8.84 8.01 23.75
CA GLU A 34 -8.95 9.02 24.80
C GLU A 34 -7.69 9.88 24.89
N THR A 35 -6.52 9.26 24.78
CA THR A 35 -5.22 9.94 24.74
C THR A 35 -5.15 10.88 23.54
N PHE A 36 -5.51 10.38 22.35
CA PHE A 36 -5.46 11.16 21.12
C PHE A 36 -6.40 12.37 21.17
N GLN A 37 -7.63 12.20 21.68
CA GLN A 37 -8.58 13.30 21.83
C GLN A 37 -8.14 14.33 22.87
N SER A 38 -7.46 13.89 23.93
CA SER A 38 -6.89 14.78 24.94
C SER A 38 -5.75 15.63 24.36
N SER A 39 -4.89 15.03 23.53
CA SER A 39 -3.78 15.71 22.86
C SER A 39 -4.23 16.54 21.66
N CYS A 40 -5.35 16.17 21.00
CA CYS A 40 -5.91 16.85 19.84
C CYS A 40 -7.43 17.04 19.99
N PRO A 41 -7.89 18.05 20.78
CA PRO A 41 -9.31 18.24 21.07
C PRO A 41 -10.18 18.52 19.84
N GLU A 42 -9.63 19.16 18.81
CA GLU A 42 -10.33 19.49 17.56
C GLU A 42 -10.20 18.38 16.49
N SER A 43 -9.80 17.17 16.90
CA SER A 43 -9.68 16.06 15.97
C SER A 43 -11.03 15.53 15.51
N THR A 44 -11.09 15.16 14.22
CA THR A 44 -12.22 14.42 13.66
C THR A 44 -11.96 12.93 13.82
N VAL A 45 -12.88 12.21 14.45
CA VAL A 45 -12.80 10.76 14.69
C VAL A 45 -13.93 10.04 13.95
N TYR A 46 -13.57 8.99 13.23
CA TYR A 46 -14.46 8.09 12.53
C TYR A 46 -14.43 6.74 13.23
N CYS A 47 -15.49 6.46 14.00
CA CYS A 47 -15.68 5.16 14.64
C CYS A 47 -16.22 4.16 13.62
N LEU A 48 -15.51 3.03 13.48
CA LEU A 48 -15.82 1.95 12.57
C LEU A 48 -16.33 0.74 13.38
N SER A 49 -16.75 -0.32 12.69
CA SER A 49 -17.20 -1.55 13.34
C SER A 49 -16.12 -2.16 14.26
N ASN A 50 -16.56 -2.92 15.27
CA ASN A 50 -15.69 -3.64 16.22
C ASN A 50 -14.72 -2.76 17.03
N GLY A 51 -14.98 -1.44 17.16
CA GLY A 51 -14.11 -0.51 17.88
C GLY A 51 -12.87 -0.08 17.08
N ASN A 52 -12.83 -0.35 15.78
CA ASN A 52 -11.83 0.22 14.89
C ASN A 52 -12.09 1.72 14.72
N PHE A 53 -11.07 2.52 14.47
CA PHE A 53 -11.28 3.94 14.22
C PHE A 53 -10.17 4.57 13.39
N MET A 54 -10.52 5.67 12.74
CA MET A 54 -9.59 6.54 12.03
C MET A 54 -9.80 7.97 12.51
N ALA A 55 -8.72 8.69 12.79
CA ALA A 55 -8.79 10.03 13.31
C ALA A 55 -7.80 10.97 12.61
N LEU A 56 -8.25 12.19 12.36
CA LEU A 56 -7.45 13.25 11.76
C LEU A 56 -7.50 14.50 12.62
N SER A 57 -6.34 15.08 12.88
CA SER A 57 -6.20 16.40 13.49
C SER A 57 -5.44 17.30 12.52
N HIS A 58 -5.91 18.55 12.43
CA HIS A 58 -5.27 19.64 11.71
C HIS A 58 -4.43 20.52 12.65
N ALA A 59 -4.30 20.14 13.93
CA ALA A 59 -3.34 20.76 14.83
C ALA A 59 -1.93 20.71 14.23
N ASP A 60 -1.19 21.81 14.37
CA ASP A 60 0.18 21.99 13.91
C ASP A 60 0.42 21.81 12.40
N GLU A 61 -0.63 21.84 11.57
CA GLU A 61 -0.49 21.76 10.11
C GLU A 61 0.29 22.95 9.52
N SER A 62 0.32 24.10 10.20
CA SER A 62 1.19 25.23 9.83
C SER A 62 2.68 24.98 10.08
N ILE A 63 3.01 24.03 10.98
CA ILE A 63 4.39 23.67 11.37
C ILE A 63 4.85 22.46 10.54
N GLN A 64 3.93 21.53 10.25
CA GLN A 64 4.20 20.30 9.51
C GLN A 64 3.89 20.51 8.03
N SER A 65 4.93 20.50 7.18
CA SER A 65 4.91 20.98 5.78
C SER A 65 4.07 20.19 4.76
N HIS A 66 3.19 19.28 5.21
CA HIS A 66 2.43 18.39 4.34
C HIS A 66 0.93 18.52 4.62
N PRO A 67 0.12 18.90 3.60
CA PRO A 67 -1.32 19.08 3.77
C PRO A 67 -1.99 17.75 4.05
N ARG A 68 -3.11 17.80 4.77
CA ARG A 68 -3.88 16.64 5.19
C ARG A 68 -5.29 16.70 4.65
N SER A 69 -5.79 15.55 4.21
CA SER A 69 -7.19 15.42 3.82
C SER A 69 -7.74 14.09 4.28
N ILE A 70 -9.04 14.09 4.55
CA ILE A 70 -9.82 12.88 4.75
C ILE A 70 -10.99 12.88 3.78
N VAL A 71 -11.32 11.72 3.25
CA VAL A 71 -12.49 11.53 2.41
C VAL A 71 -13.17 10.20 2.74
N VAL A 72 -14.50 10.18 2.60
CA VAL A 72 -15.31 8.96 2.72
C VAL A 72 -16.20 8.86 1.48
N ILE A 73 -16.01 7.84 0.66
CA ILE A 73 -16.78 7.60 -0.57
C ILE A 73 -17.11 6.12 -0.66
N ASP A 74 -18.39 5.77 -0.82
CA ASP A 74 -18.85 4.39 -0.96
C ASP A 74 -18.36 3.44 0.15
N ASP A 75 -18.39 3.91 1.40
CA ASP A 75 -17.88 3.20 2.60
C ASP A 75 -16.37 2.93 2.58
N VAL A 76 -15.62 3.64 1.72
CA VAL A 76 -14.16 3.68 1.70
C VAL A 76 -13.68 4.94 2.39
N PHE A 77 -13.00 4.78 3.52
CA PHE A 77 -12.42 5.84 4.33
C PHE A 77 -10.95 6.00 3.94
N CYS A 78 -10.49 7.21 3.66
CA CYS A 78 -9.09 7.46 3.33
C CYS A 78 -8.60 8.73 4.02
N ILE A 79 -7.53 8.60 4.80
CA ILE A 79 -6.73 9.73 5.26
C ILE A 79 -5.48 9.79 4.40
N PHE A 80 -5.20 10.97 3.85
CA PHE A 80 -4.05 11.26 3.03
C PHE A 80 -3.26 12.41 3.64
N ILE A 81 -1.94 12.26 3.72
CA ILE A 81 -1.00 13.32 4.09
C ILE A 81 0.00 13.48 2.95
N GLY A 82 0.20 14.71 2.48
CA GLY A 82 1.19 15.04 1.46
C GLY A 82 0.59 15.61 0.19
N ILE A 83 1.33 15.54 -0.91
CA ILE A 83 0.98 16.12 -2.21
C ILE A 83 1.33 15.12 -3.31
N LEU A 84 0.42 14.95 -4.25
CA LEU A 84 0.67 14.24 -5.51
C LEU A 84 1.04 15.25 -6.61
N GLU A 85 2.20 15.06 -7.23
CA GLU A 85 2.76 15.92 -8.27
C GLU A 85 2.07 15.72 -9.63
N ASN A 86 1.63 14.50 -9.92
CA ASN A 86 0.99 14.13 -11.18
C ASN A 86 -0.55 14.07 -11.10
N THR A 87 -1.15 14.82 -10.16
CA THR A 87 -2.59 14.81 -9.88
C THR A 87 -3.45 15.11 -11.12
N CYS A 88 -2.99 15.99 -12.02
CA CYS A 88 -3.73 16.32 -13.25
C CYS A 88 -3.92 15.09 -14.16
N ASP A 89 -2.88 14.28 -14.33
CA ASP A 89 -2.93 13.10 -15.18
C ASP A 89 -3.73 11.98 -14.52
N LEU A 90 -3.57 11.81 -13.21
CA LEU A 90 -4.37 10.87 -12.42
C LEU A 90 -5.86 11.21 -12.47
N ARG A 91 -6.23 12.49 -12.31
CA ARG A 91 -7.64 12.92 -12.41
C ARG A 91 -8.22 12.62 -13.78
N ARG A 92 -7.48 12.86 -14.87
CA ARG A 92 -7.93 12.50 -16.23
C ARG A 92 -8.05 10.99 -16.40
N HIS A 93 -7.08 10.23 -15.92
CA HIS A 93 -7.04 8.77 -16.02
C HIS A 93 -8.22 8.11 -15.32
N TYR A 94 -8.57 8.58 -14.11
CA TYR A 94 -9.67 8.07 -13.32
C TYR A 94 -11.02 8.78 -13.58
N GLY A 95 -11.08 9.74 -14.50
CA GLY A 95 -12.33 10.46 -14.81
C GLY A 95 -12.85 11.37 -13.69
N LEU A 96 -11.96 11.88 -12.84
CA LEU A 96 -12.27 12.72 -11.69
C LEU A 96 -12.42 14.21 -12.07
N PRO A 97 -13.24 14.98 -11.33
CA PRO A 97 -13.37 16.42 -11.54
C PRO A 97 -12.06 17.15 -11.19
N ARG A 98 -11.90 18.38 -11.71
CA ARG A 98 -10.70 19.20 -11.49
C ARG A 98 -10.44 19.52 -10.02
N GLN A 99 -11.48 19.53 -9.19
CA GLN A 99 -11.42 19.82 -7.76
C GLN A 99 -11.17 18.57 -6.89
N ALA A 100 -11.07 17.37 -7.48
CA ALA A 100 -10.92 16.14 -6.72
C ALA A 100 -9.61 16.14 -5.91
N THR A 101 -9.67 15.95 -4.60
CA THR A 101 -8.46 15.94 -3.75
C THR A 101 -7.59 14.71 -4.03
N GLU A 102 -6.35 14.74 -3.52
CA GLU A 102 -5.41 13.62 -3.57
C GLU A 102 -6.02 12.36 -2.92
N ALA A 103 -6.73 12.51 -1.81
CA ALA A 103 -7.45 11.42 -1.17
C ALA A 103 -8.53 10.81 -2.10
N MET A 104 -9.27 11.63 -2.86
CA MET A 104 -10.25 11.14 -3.85
C MET A 104 -9.57 10.35 -4.97
N VAL A 105 -8.40 10.81 -5.44
CA VAL A 105 -7.60 10.09 -6.44
C VAL A 105 -7.20 8.72 -5.91
N VAL A 106 -6.72 8.64 -4.66
CA VAL A 106 -6.35 7.37 -4.01
C VAL A 106 -7.54 6.43 -3.86
N VAL A 107 -8.73 6.94 -3.49
CA VAL A 107 -9.94 6.12 -3.38
C VAL A 107 -10.35 5.53 -4.73
N GLU A 108 -10.35 6.31 -5.81
CA GLU A 108 -10.69 5.78 -7.14
C GLU A 108 -9.64 4.81 -7.68
N ALA A 109 -8.36 5.10 -7.44
CA ALA A 109 -7.26 4.20 -7.74
C ALA A 109 -7.44 2.84 -7.02
N TYR A 110 -7.81 2.86 -5.73
CA TYR A 110 -8.11 1.66 -4.96
C TYR A 110 -9.32 0.89 -5.52
N LYS A 111 -10.41 1.57 -5.88
CA LYS A 111 -11.58 0.91 -6.48
C LYS A 111 -11.21 0.21 -7.79
N VAL A 112 -10.35 0.81 -8.61
CA VAL A 112 -9.84 0.19 -9.84
C VAL A 112 -9.06 -1.09 -9.53
N LEU A 113 -8.18 -1.07 -8.51
CA LEU A 113 -7.46 -2.28 -8.05
C LEU A 113 -8.41 -3.37 -7.57
N ARG A 114 -9.44 -2.99 -6.80
CA ARG A 114 -10.41 -3.90 -6.20
C ARG A 114 -11.33 -4.53 -7.25
N ASP A 115 -11.85 -3.72 -8.16
CA ASP A 115 -12.93 -4.10 -9.07
C ASP A 115 -12.42 -4.64 -10.42
N ARG A 116 -11.18 -4.32 -10.82
CA ARG A 116 -10.60 -4.78 -12.09
C ARG A 116 -9.56 -5.87 -11.85
N ALA A 117 -9.88 -7.10 -12.27
CA ALA A 117 -8.97 -8.23 -12.17
C ALA A 117 -8.14 -8.44 -13.46
N PRO A 118 -6.87 -8.91 -13.36
CA PRO A 118 -6.00 -8.99 -12.20
C PRO A 118 -4.88 -7.93 -12.27
N TYR A 119 -5.13 -6.72 -11.75
CA TYR A 119 -4.08 -5.71 -11.57
C TYR A 119 -3.43 -5.89 -10.19
N PRO A 120 -2.12 -6.15 -10.10
CA PRO A 120 -1.45 -6.25 -8.81
C PRO A 120 -1.35 -4.85 -8.16
N PRO A 121 -1.39 -4.73 -6.82
CA PRO A 121 -1.44 -3.44 -6.13
C PRO A 121 -0.30 -2.48 -6.49
N ASP A 122 0.87 -3.02 -6.82
CA ASP A 122 2.03 -2.23 -7.25
C ASP A 122 1.77 -1.44 -8.54
N GLN A 123 0.88 -1.89 -9.43
CA GLN A 123 0.65 -1.20 -10.71
C GLN A 123 -0.06 0.14 -10.55
N VAL A 124 -0.98 0.25 -9.60
CA VAL A 124 -1.75 1.49 -9.41
C VAL A 124 -1.01 2.46 -8.49
N ILE A 125 -0.30 1.95 -7.47
CA ILE A 125 0.47 2.81 -6.56
C ILE A 125 1.77 3.31 -7.20
N LYS A 126 2.37 2.55 -8.12
CA LYS A 126 3.57 3.00 -8.86
C LYS A 126 3.34 4.30 -9.62
N ASP A 127 2.10 4.54 -10.08
CA ASP A 127 1.75 5.74 -10.83
C ASP A 127 1.52 6.96 -9.93
N LEU A 128 1.42 6.79 -8.61
CA LEU A 128 1.38 7.93 -7.68
C LEU A 128 2.79 8.55 -7.57
N GLN A 129 2.91 9.82 -7.97
CA GLN A 129 4.15 10.58 -7.89
C GLN A 129 3.98 11.75 -6.92
N GLY A 130 4.98 11.97 -6.06
CA GLY A 130 4.97 13.02 -5.06
C GLY A 130 5.34 12.50 -3.67
N LYS A 131 5.08 13.33 -2.68
CA LYS A 131 5.44 13.10 -1.27
C LYS A 131 4.17 12.78 -0.52
N PHE A 132 4.00 11.56 -0.04
CA PHE A 132 2.73 11.14 0.52
C PHE A 132 2.85 9.98 1.50
N ALA A 133 1.89 9.93 2.41
CA ALA A 133 1.51 8.74 3.15
C ALA A 133 -0.01 8.70 3.27
N PHE A 134 -0.60 7.52 3.18
CA PHE A 134 -2.04 7.39 3.35
C PHE A 134 -2.43 6.07 3.98
N ILE A 135 -3.62 6.09 4.57
CA ILE A 135 -4.29 4.93 5.15
C ILE A 135 -5.71 4.93 4.59
N LEU A 136 -6.08 3.83 3.96
CA LEU A 136 -7.39 3.60 3.37
C LEU A 136 -8.00 2.34 4.00
N PHE A 137 -9.26 2.43 4.38
CA PHE A 137 -10.05 1.32 4.88
C PHE A 137 -11.36 1.21 4.09
N ASP A 138 -11.54 0.08 3.43
CA ASP A 138 -12.80 -0.29 2.79
C ASP A 138 -13.65 -1.08 3.80
N ALA A 139 -14.69 -0.44 4.33
CA ALA A 139 -15.54 -1.04 5.36
C ALA A 139 -16.44 -2.15 4.81
N ARG A 140 -16.72 -2.19 3.49
CA ARG A 140 -17.54 -3.25 2.88
C ARG A 140 -16.75 -4.56 2.80
N PHE A 141 -15.47 -4.47 2.47
CA PHE A 141 -14.61 -5.64 2.29
C PHE A 141 -13.69 -5.91 3.49
N GLY A 142 -13.71 -5.06 4.52
CA GLY A 142 -12.78 -5.15 5.66
C GLY A 142 -11.31 -5.07 5.23
N THR A 143 -11.03 -4.33 4.15
CA THR A 143 -9.70 -4.27 3.55
C THR A 143 -8.97 -3.02 4.01
N LEU A 144 -7.81 -3.21 4.63
CA LEU A 144 -6.90 -2.14 4.99
C LEU A 144 -5.84 -2.01 3.90
N PHE A 145 -5.54 -0.78 3.52
CA PHE A 145 -4.57 -0.44 2.48
C PHE A 145 -3.80 0.80 2.90
N ALA A 146 -2.50 0.66 3.16
CA ALA A 146 -1.65 1.77 3.57
C ALA A 146 -0.41 1.85 2.68
N ALA A 147 0.06 3.06 2.38
CA ALA A 147 1.28 3.25 1.60
C ALA A 147 2.03 4.51 2.02
N ARG A 148 3.33 4.51 1.73
CA ARG A 148 4.24 5.65 1.93
C ARG A 148 5.10 5.85 0.68
N ASP A 149 5.38 7.11 0.36
CA ASP A 149 6.16 7.50 -0.80
C ASP A 149 7.56 6.89 -0.83
N ARG A 150 8.19 6.93 -2.01
CA ARG A 150 9.46 6.26 -2.30
C ARG A 150 10.61 6.80 -1.46
N ASP A 151 10.57 8.08 -1.15
CA ASP A 151 11.65 8.78 -0.45
C ASP A 151 11.40 8.81 1.06
N GLY A 152 10.23 8.36 1.52
CA GLY A 152 9.80 8.44 2.91
C GLY A 152 9.60 9.88 3.38
N SER A 153 9.26 10.79 2.46
CA SER A 153 9.16 12.23 2.70
C SER A 153 8.11 12.58 3.76
N VAL A 154 7.01 11.84 3.80
CA VAL A 154 5.98 11.98 4.83
C VAL A 154 6.22 10.95 5.91
N GLU A 155 6.25 11.36 7.18
CA GLU A 155 6.38 10.44 8.30
C GLU A 155 5.14 9.57 8.46
N LEU A 156 5.36 8.27 8.60
CA LEU A 156 4.33 7.30 8.93
C LEU A 156 4.98 6.19 9.75
N GLN A 157 4.43 5.96 10.93
CA GLN A 157 4.77 4.87 11.83
C GLN A 157 3.64 3.85 11.84
N TRP A 158 4.00 2.62 12.15
CA TRP A 158 3.06 1.54 12.41
C TRP A 158 3.51 0.73 13.63
N ALA A 159 2.55 0.24 14.40
CA ALA A 159 2.80 -0.32 15.72
C ALA A 159 1.78 -1.39 16.09
N MET A 160 2.12 -2.19 17.08
CA MET A 160 1.22 -3.17 17.70
C MET A 160 0.85 -2.69 19.11
N ALA A 161 -0.44 -2.45 19.33
CA ALA A 161 -1.00 -2.13 20.65
C ALA A 161 -1.02 -3.36 21.57
N GLY A 162 -1.32 -3.15 22.85
CA GLY A 162 -1.27 -4.21 23.88
C GLY A 162 -2.29 -5.33 23.67
N ASP A 163 -3.40 -5.03 23.02
CA ASP A 163 -4.43 -6.01 22.63
C ASP A 163 -4.13 -6.70 21.28
N GLY A 164 -2.98 -6.41 20.67
CA GLY A 164 -2.57 -6.92 19.36
C GLY A 164 -3.17 -6.15 18.17
N SER A 165 -3.80 -5.01 18.41
CA SER A 165 -4.30 -4.14 17.34
C SER A 165 -3.17 -3.46 16.58
N LEU A 166 -3.38 -3.25 15.29
CA LEU A 166 -2.47 -2.49 14.43
C LEU A 166 -2.80 -0.99 14.56
N VAL A 167 -1.78 -0.20 14.84
CA VAL A 167 -1.86 1.25 14.98
C VAL A 167 -1.00 1.91 13.92
N TYR A 168 -1.51 2.95 13.29
CA TYR A 168 -0.77 3.83 12.40
C TYR A 168 -0.85 5.27 12.89
N SER A 169 0.26 5.98 12.83
CA SER A 169 0.27 7.42 13.05
C SER A 169 1.46 8.06 12.35
N HIS A 170 1.27 9.28 11.86
CA HIS A 170 2.38 10.13 11.45
C HIS A 170 3.16 10.72 12.65
N ASP A 171 2.57 10.68 13.85
CA ASP A 171 3.12 11.26 15.07
C ASP A 171 3.74 10.15 15.93
N LEU A 172 5.04 10.28 16.17
CA LEU A 172 5.84 9.31 16.91
C LEU A 172 5.54 9.31 18.40
N ASP A 173 5.18 10.45 18.98
CA ASP A 173 4.92 10.55 20.42
C ASP A 173 3.61 9.84 20.78
N ILE A 174 2.58 9.99 19.94
CA ILE A 174 1.35 9.20 20.05
C ILE A 174 1.64 7.69 19.99
N ILE A 175 2.55 7.26 19.10
CA ILE A 175 2.89 5.84 18.94
C ILE A 175 3.64 5.30 20.14
N ARG A 176 4.62 6.04 20.66
CA ARG A 176 5.39 5.67 21.85
C ARG A 176 4.47 5.56 23.07
N GLU A 177 3.58 6.53 23.24
CA GLU A 177 2.65 6.53 24.36
C GLU A 177 1.60 5.39 24.25
N ALA A 178 1.19 5.04 23.03
CA ALA A 178 0.22 3.98 22.78
C ALA A 178 0.81 2.56 22.87
N CYS A 179 1.97 2.34 22.25
CA CYS A 179 2.48 1.01 21.93
C CYS A 179 3.85 0.70 22.58
N GLY A 180 4.40 1.63 23.37
CA GLY A 180 5.71 1.49 24.00
C GLY A 180 6.80 1.30 22.94
N LYS A 181 7.52 0.18 23.01
CA LYS A 181 8.58 -0.17 22.04
C LYS A 181 8.07 -0.93 20.80
N SER A 182 6.82 -1.37 20.76
CA SER A 182 6.30 -2.24 19.70
C SER A 182 5.89 -1.46 18.44
N PHE A 183 6.82 -0.73 17.85
CA PHE A 183 6.59 0.07 16.66
C PHE A 183 7.80 0.12 15.73
N ALA A 184 7.55 0.55 14.51
CA ALA A 184 8.58 0.82 13.51
C ALA A 184 8.16 1.98 12.60
N PRO A 185 9.11 2.56 11.85
CA PRO A 185 8.76 3.34 10.67
C PRO A 185 8.07 2.45 9.64
N PHE A 186 6.97 2.94 9.06
CA PHE A 186 6.40 2.32 7.88
C PHE A 186 7.38 2.52 6.70
N PRO A 187 7.78 1.44 5.99
CA PRO A 187 8.90 1.52 5.07
C PRO A 187 8.58 2.36 3.83
N PRO A 188 9.52 3.20 3.37
CA PRO A 188 9.38 3.94 2.11
C PRO A 188 9.18 3.01 0.91
N GLY A 189 8.44 3.49 -0.09
CA GLY A 189 8.25 2.74 -1.34
C GLY A 189 7.48 1.43 -1.17
N CYS A 190 6.71 1.33 -0.08
CA CYS A 190 5.98 0.13 0.28
C CYS A 190 4.48 0.37 0.45
N ILE A 191 3.76 -0.73 0.34
CA ILE A 191 2.32 -0.83 0.53
C ILE A 191 2.06 -2.01 1.47
N PHE A 192 1.13 -1.82 2.40
CA PHE A 192 0.55 -2.87 3.21
C PHE A 192 -0.91 -3.06 2.83
N THR A 193 -1.32 -4.31 2.61
CA THR A 193 -2.73 -4.67 2.56
C THR A 193 -3.06 -5.78 3.53
N SER A 194 -4.24 -5.77 4.14
CA SER A 194 -4.66 -6.86 5.05
C SER A 194 -4.81 -8.22 4.33
N GLY A 195 -4.85 -8.24 3.01
CA GLY A 195 -4.89 -9.46 2.19
C GLY A 195 -3.51 -10.01 1.84
N SER A 196 -2.58 -9.16 1.40
CA SER A 196 -1.28 -9.56 0.85
C SER A 196 -0.09 -9.26 1.77
N GLY A 197 -0.31 -8.58 2.90
CA GLY A 197 0.75 -8.09 3.77
C GLY A 197 1.56 -6.96 3.13
N LEU A 198 2.78 -6.79 3.63
CA LEU A 198 3.70 -5.73 3.23
C LEU A 198 4.48 -6.11 1.96
N THR A 199 4.47 -5.24 0.97
CA THR A 199 5.21 -5.39 -0.30
C THR A 199 5.80 -4.06 -0.75
N SER A 200 6.84 -4.10 -1.60
CA SER A 200 7.41 -2.90 -2.20
C SER A 200 6.80 -2.64 -3.57
N PHE A 201 6.31 -1.42 -3.83
CA PHE A 201 5.91 -1.03 -5.19
C PHE A 201 7.10 -0.47 -6.01
N VAL A 202 8.23 -0.19 -5.35
CA VAL A 202 9.50 0.16 -6.01
C VAL A 202 10.21 -1.09 -6.51
N HIS A 203 10.20 -2.15 -5.71
CA HIS A 203 10.82 -3.43 -6.01
C HIS A 203 9.80 -4.59 -5.86
N PRO A 204 8.76 -4.67 -6.73
CA PRO A 204 7.64 -5.61 -6.56
C PRO A 204 8.01 -7.08 -6.68
N LEU A 205 9.20 -7.38 -7.22
CA LEU A 205 9.72 -8.75 -7.31
C LEU A 205 10.69 -9.10 -6.18
N HIS A 206 10.81 -8.28 -5.13
CA HIS A 206 11.71 -8.53 -4.01
C HIS A 206 10.95 -8.64 -2.69
N LYS A 207 11.44 -9.48 -1.80
CA LYS A 207 10.84 -9.68 -0.48
C LYS A 207 11.16 -8.48 0.43
N VAL A 208 10.18 -8.02 1.21
CA VAL A 208 10.42 -7.10 2.34
C VAL A 208 10.67 -7.93 3.59
N ARG A 209 11.73 -7.61 4.35
CA ARG A 209 12.12 -8.32 5.57
C ARG A 209 12.18 -7.35 6.75
N ALA A 210 11.81 -7.85 7.92
CA ALA A 210 12.09 -7.18 9.17
C ALA A 210 13.57 -7.39 9.57
N ILE A 211 14.19 -6.33 10.06
CA ILE A 211 15.54 -6.29 10.61
C ILE A 211 15.41 -5.78 12.04
N THR A 212 15.77 -6.63 12.99
CA THR A 212 15.80 -6.30 14.42
C THR A 212 17.09 -5.54 14.74
N HIS A 213 16.96 -4.53 15.58
CA HIS A 213 18.07 -3.75 16.11
C HIS A 213 18.26 -4.09 17.57
N GLU A 214 19.50 -4.25 17.99
CA GLU A 214 19.90 -4.54 19.37
C GLU A 214 20.60 -3.33 19.97
N ASP A 215 20.41 -3.08 21.27
CA ASP A 215 21.19 -2.11 22.03
C ASP A 215 22.55 -2.69 22.46
N ASP A 216 23.38 -1.86 23.12
CA ASP A 216 24.72 -2.25 23.57
C ASP A 216 24.70 -3.43 24.57
N ASP A 217 23.55 -3.68 25.21
CA ASP A 217 23.33 -4.78 26.15
C ASP A 217 22.78 -6.06 25.45
N GLY A 218 22.59 -6.02 24.13
CA GLY A 218 22.08 -7.14 23.33
C GLY A 218 20.56 -7.32 23.41
N HIS A 219 19.81 -6.32 23.92
CA HIS A 219 18.35 -6.37 23.93
C HIS A 219 17.78 -5.77 22.65
N ILE A 220 16.71 -6.39 22.12
CA ILE A 220 16.03 -5.87 20.93
C ILE A 220 15.41 -4.51 21.26
N CYS A 221 15.92 -3.47 20.63
CA CYS A 221 15.53 -2.08 20.86
C CYS A 221 14.58 -1.53 19.78
N GLY A 222 14.50 -2.19 18.63
CA GLY A 222 13.64 -1.76 17.53
C GLY A 222 13.58 -2.75 16.39
N VAL A 223 12.69 -2.46 15.43
CA VAL A 223 12.59 -3.21 14.18
C VAL A 223 12.42 -2.22 13.02
N THR A 224 13.02 -2.55 11.88
CA THR A 224 12.81 -1.81 10.62
C THR A 224 12.51 -2.78 9.50
N PHE A 225 11.71 -2.37 8.54
CA PHE A 225 11.37 -3.19 7.38
C PHE A 225 12.13 -2.69 6.16
N GLN A 226 12.82 -3.57 5.46
CA GLN A 226 13.65 -3.23 4.31
C GLN A 226 13.48 -4.23 3.17
N VAL A 227 13.64 -3.74 1.95
CA VAL A 227 13.60 -4.58 0.76
C VAL A 227 14.89 -5.39 0.68
N ASP A 228 14.77 -6.70 0.61
CA ASP A 228 15.88 -7.61 0.33
C ASP A 228 16.09 -7.74 -1.17
N LEU A 229 17.01 -6.93 -1.70
CA LEU A 229 17.37 -6.90 -3.12
C LEU A 229 18.04 -8.19 -3.62
N PHE A 230 18.43 -9.10 -2.73
CA PHE A 230 19.04 -10.38 -3.09
C PHE A 230 18.02 -11.51 -3.20
N THR A 231 16.83 -11.36 -2.60
CA THR A 231 15.79 -12.39 -2.63
C THR A 231 14.65 -12.01 -3.58
N ARG A 232 14.71 -12.56 -4.79
CA ARG A 232 13.65 -12.40 -5.80
C ARG A 232 12.46 -13.32 -5.51
N LEU A 233 11.25 -12.78 -5.59
CA LEU A 233 10.00 -13.52 -5.51
C LEU A 233 9.76 -14.32 -6.80
N PRO A 234 9.25 -15.56 -6.71
CA PRO A 234 8.77 -16.30 -7.87
C PRO A 234 7.70 -15.49 -8.60
N SER A 235 7.85 -15.29 -9.91
CA SER A 235 6.87 -14.56 -10.72
C SER A 235 6.65 -15.26 -12.05
N ILE A 236 5.38 -15.33 -12.47
CA ILE A 236 5.00 -15.76 -13.81
C ILE A 236 5.31 -14.59 -14.76
N PRO A 237 5.98 -14.81 -15.91
CA PRO A 237 6.21 -13.77 -16.91
C PRO A 237 4.88 -13.13 -17.31
N ARG A 238 4.75 -11.82 -17.11
CA ARG A 238 3.55 -11.07 -17.51
C ARG A 238 3.79 -10.46 -18.88
N THR A 239 3.11 -10.98 -19.91
CA THR A 239 3.00 -10.29 -21.19
C THR A 239 2.07 -9.10 -21.00
N GLY A 240 2.60 -7.88 -21.05
CA GLY A 240 1.79 -6.67 -20.97
C GLY A 240 0.89 -6.53 -22.21
N SER A 241 -0.22 -5.81 -22.08
CA SER A 241 -1.12 -5.46 -23.19
C SER A 241 -0.47 -4.60 -24.29
N ALA A 242 0.76 -4.12 -24.07
CA ALA A 242 1.60 -3.47 -25.07
C ALA A 242 2.42 -4.45 -25.96
N GLY A 243 2.20 -5.76 -25.83
CA GLY A 243 2.76 -6.75 -26.75
C GLY A 243 2.16 -6.57 -28.14
N ASN A 244 2.91 -5.95 -29.06
CA ASN A 244 2.54 -5.88 -30.46
C ASN A 244 2.47 -7.30 -31.03
N TRP A 245 1.27 -7.76 -31.38
CA TRP A 245 1.05 -9.02 -32.11
C TRP A 245 1.57 -8.99 -33.56
N ALA A 246 2.15 -7.86 -34.00
CA ALA A 246 2.57 -7.63 -35.38
C ALA A 246 3.92 -8.25 -35.75
N ASP A 247 4.76 -8.67 -34.78
CA ASP A 247 6.12 -9.14 -35.08
C ASP A 247 6.24 -10.66 -35.31
N GLN A 248 5.11 -11.38 -35.35
CA GLN A 248 5.08 -12.81 -35.72
C GLN A 248 4.54 -13.02 -37.14
N ALA A 249 5.06 -12.30 -38.12
CA ALA A 249 5.00 -12.77 -39.50
C ALA A 249 6.29 -13.56 -39.79
N PRO A 250 6.24 -14.89 -40.00
CA PRO A 250 7.42 -15.62 -40.43
C PRO A 250 7.82 -15.09 -41.81
N VAL A 251 9.07 -14.65 -41.93
CA VAL A 251 9.70 -14.35 -43.22
C VAL A 251 9.69 -15.65 -44.03
N VAL A 252 8.76 -15.76 -44.98
CA VAL A 252 8.79 -16.79 -46.00
C VAL A 252 10.01 -16.47 -46.87
N LYS A 253 11.10 -17.22 -46.67
CA LYS A 253 12.17 -17.28 -47.66
C LYS A 253 11.60 -17.99 -48.88
N GLU A 254 11.39 -17.25 -49.98
CA GLU A 254 11.16 -17.83 -51.30
C GLU A 254 12.36 -18.72 -51.63
N GLY A 255 12.16 -20.03 -51.55
CA GLY A 255 13.06 -21.01 -52.13
C GLY A 255 12.72 -21.16 -53.61
N GLU A 256 13.69 -20.87 -54.47
CA GLU A 256 13.64 -21.19 -55.90
C GLU A 256 13.38 -22.70 -56.08
N GLY A 257 12.13 -23.05 -56.40
CA GLY A 257 11.69 -24.40 -56.69
C GLY A 257 11.68 -24.65 -58.19
N ASN A 258 12.66 -25.43 -58.64
CA ASN A 258 12.81 -25.95 -60.00
C ASN A 258 11.50 -26.56 -60.55
N TRP A 259 11.06 -26.08 -61.71
CA TRP A 259 9.96 -26.67 -62.46
C TRP A 259 10.30 -28.09 -62.93
N SER A 260 9.43 -29.05 -62.64
CA SER A 260 9.31 -30.26 -63.44
C SER A 260 7.85 -30.64 -63.59
N ASP A 261 7.36 -30.44 -64.80
CA ASP A 261 6.06 -30.88 -65.31
C ASP A 261 5.91 -32.40 -65.21
N GLN A 262 4.84 -32.88 -64.58
CA GLN A 262 4.17 -34.09 -65.04
C GLN A 262 2.65 -33.95 -64.88
N ALA A 263 2.01 -33.66 -66.01
CA ALA A 263 0.59 -33.88 -66.21
C ALA A 263 0.31 -35.39 -66.22
N THR A 264 -0.69 -35.83 -65.46
CA THR A 264 -1.36 -37.11 -65.74
C THR A 264 -2.86 -36.91 -65.74
N VAL A 265 -3.42 -37.24 -66.89
CA VAL A 265 -4.80 -37.05 -67.31
C VAL A 265 -5.70 -38.09 -66.64
N VAL A 266 -6.82 -37.59 -66.12
CA VAL A 266 -7.99 -38.35 -65.68
C VAL A 266 -8.53 -39.18 -66.84
N LYS A 267 -8.72 -40.49 -66.65
CA LYS A 267 -9.62 -41.30 -67.47
C LYS A 267 -10.78 -41.76 -66.60
N GLU A 268 -11.96 -41.21 -66.87
CA GLU A 268 -13.26 -41.82 -66.57
C GLU A 268 -13.57 -42.90 -67.61
N GLY A 269 -14.30 -43.95 -67.21
CA GLY A 269 -15.08 -44.78 -68.13
C GLY A 269 -15.05 -46.29 -67.84
N GLU A 270 -16.14 -46.75 -67.20
CA GLU A 270 -16.73 -48.12 -67.14
C GLU A 270 -15.91 -49.33 -66.65
#